data_AF-A0A938BAV5-F1
#
_entry.id   AF-A0A938BAV5-F1
#
_cell.length_a   1.000
_cell.length_b   1.000
_cell.length_c   1.000
_cell.angle_alpha   90.00
_cell.angle_beta   90.00
_cell.angle_gamma   90.00
#
_symmetry.space_group_name_H-M   'P 1'
#
loop_
_entity.id
_entity.type
_entity.pdbx_description
1 polymer ?
#
loop_
_entity_poly.entity_id
_entity_poly.type
_entity_poly.pdbx_seq_one_letter_code
_entity_poly.pdbx_strand_id
1 'polypeptide(L)'
;MKQFPDEIKVFINSSSWTYAKTMPEWPHYYIVRSLDNEVMFVKTVEYIRSNGYEGSFYEKKIIYFDDDKYTYWTMGDPIQETTIINRCLTKDTYANRLLNNTLP
;
A
#
# COMPACT_ATOMS: atom_id res chain seq x y z
N MET A 1 2.50 11.58 -12.28
CA MET A 1 1.92 10.57 -11.37
C MET A 1 0.81 11.23 -10.56
N LYS A 2 -0.28 10.52 -10.28
CA LYS A 2 -1.31 11.00 -9.36
C LYS A 2 -0.72 11.02 -7.94
N GLN A 3 -1.12 11.98 -7.13
CA GLN A 3 -0.77 12.04 -5.71
C GLN A 3 -2.05 11.86 -4.88
N PHE A 4 -1.92 11.45 -3.63
CA PHE A 4 -3.06 11.46 -2.74
C PHE A 4 -3.62 12.89 -2.57
N PRO A 5 -4.96 13.03 -2.43
CA PRO A 5 -5.59 14.25 -1.92
C PRO A 5 -5.03 14.59 -0.54
N ASP A 6 -5.01 15.88 -0.19
CA ASP A 6 -4.36 16.37 1.04
C ASP A 6 -4.88 15.72 2.31
N GLU A 7 -6.19 15.45 2.40
CA GLU A 7 -6.80 14.74 3.52
C GLU A 7 -6.27 13.31 3.70
N ILE A 8 -6.04 12.58 2.60
CA ILE A 8 -5.46 11.24 2.65
C ILE A 8 -3.96 11.35 2.99
N LYS A 9 -3.25 12.34 2.46
CA LYS A 9 -1.86 12.61 2.84
C LYS A 9 -1.73 12.88 4.34
N VAL A 10 -2.62 13.69 4.92
CA VAL A 10 -2.66 13.95 6.36
C VAL A 10 -2.86 12.64 7.12
N PHE A 11 -3.85 11.83 6.75
CA PHE A 11 -4.10 10.53 7.39
C PHE A 11 -2.89 9.59 7.31
N ILE A 12 -2.30 9.43 6.13
CA ILE A 12 -1.14 8.55 5.90
C ILE A 12 0.08 9.00 6.70
N ASN A 13 0.30 10.32 6.80
CA ASN A 13 1.44 10.90 7.51
C ASN A 13 1.25 10.91 9.04
N SER A 14 0.02 11.03 9.52
CA SER A 14 -0.29 11.00 10.96
C SER A 14 -0.49 9.58 11.52
N SER A 15 -0.62 8.57 10.65
CA SER A 15 -0.87 7.20 11.07
C SER A 15 0.37 6.50 11.63
N SER A 16 0.15 5.62 12.61
CA SER A 16 1.16 4.69 13.09
C SER A 16 1.34 3.53 12.12
N TRP A 17 2.54 3.40 11.57
CA TRP A 17 2.90 2.34 10.63
C TRP A 17 3.61 1.18 11.36
N THR A 18 3.08 -0.03 11.20
CA THR A 18 3.66 -1.25 11.78
C THR A 18 4.55 -1.93 10.76
N TYR A 19 5.79 -2.26 11.12
CA TYR A 19 6.71 -3.01 10.25
C TYR A 19 6.30 -4.49 10.17
N ALA A 20 6.20 -5.03 8.96
CA ALA A 20 5.85 -6.43 8.73
C ALA A 20 7.07 -7.35 8.87
N LYS A 21 7.19 -8.02 10.02
CA LYS A 21 8.35 -8.87 10.33
C LYS A 21 8.34 -10.24 9.64
N THR A 22 7.19 -10.69 9.15
CA THR A 22 7.00 -12.03 8.58
C THR A 22 7.51 -12.16 7.14
N MET A 23 7.81 -11.05 6.46
CA MET A 23 8.39 -11.03 5.12
C MET A 23 9.65 -10.15 5.08
N PRO A 24 10.74 -10.57 5.73
CA PRO A 24 11.95 -9.74 5.87
C PRO A 24 12.61 -9.39 4.54
N GLU A 25 12.48 -10.25 3.53
CA GLU A 25 12.99 -10.01 2.17
C GLU A 25 12.22 -8.90 1.46
N TRP A 26 10.97 -8.66 1.84
CA TRP A 26 10.08 -7.65 1.26
C TRP A 26 9.72 -6.61 2.31
N PRO A 27 10.63 -5.67 2.66
CA PRO A 27 10.41 -4.72 3.75
C PRO A 27 9.23 -3.81 3.44
N HIS A 28 8.18 -3.94 4.24
CA HIS A 28 6.97 -3.13 4.11
C HIS A 28 6.37 -2.81 5.49
N TYR A 29 5.46 -1.86 5.48
CA TYR A 29 4.73 -1.39 6.64
C TYR A 29 3.24 -1.42 6.36
N TYR A 30 2.43 -1.49 7.41
CA TYR A 30 0.99 -1.42 7.30
C TYR A 30 0.35 -0.54 8.37
N ILE A 31 -0.79 0.05 8.01
CA ILE A 31 -1.77 0.62 8.93
C ILE A 31 -2.83 -0.45 9.19
N VAL A 32 -3.25 -0.62 10.43
CA VAL A 32 -4.38 -1.48 10.82
C VAL A 32 -5.65 -0.64 10.90
N ARG A 33 -6.74 -1.14 10.33
CA ARG A 33 -8.08 -0.56 10.44
C ARG A 33 -8.57 -0.59 11.89
N SER A 34 -9.16 0.50 12.35
CA SER A 34 -9.76 0.62 13.66
C SER A 34 -10.99 1.52 13.61
N LEU A 35 -11.79 1.51 14.68
CA LEU A 35 -12.94 2.40 14.80
C LEU A 35 -12.53 3.88 14.72
N ASP A 36 -11.35 4.23 15.25
CA ASP A 36 -10.86 5.61 15.27
C ASP A 36 -10.44 6.12 13.88
N ASN A 37 -10.04 5.23 12.98
CA ASN A 37 -9.56 5.59 11.64
C ASN A 37 -10.47 5.15 10.49
N GLU A 38 -11.57 4.48 10.79
CA GLU A 38 -12.48 3.80 9.85
C GLU A 38 -12.77 4.61 8.59
N VAL A 39 -13.23 5.85 8.76
CA VAL A 39 -13.63 6.72 7.64
C VAL A 39 -12.46 7.02 6.71
N MET A 40 -11.31 7.41 7.27
CA MET A 40 -10.13 7.74 6.47
C MET A 40 -9.46 6.50 5.89
N PHE A 41 -9.51 5.38 6.62
CA PHE A 41 -9.03 4.09 6.15
C PHE A 41 -9.81 3.66 4.90
N VAL A 42 -11.15 3.58 4.98
CA VAL A 42 -12.01 3.18 3.85
C VAL A 42 -11.81 4.11 2.66
N LYS A 43 -11.83 5.43 2.90
CA LYS A 43 -11.60 6.43 1.84
C LYS A 43 -10.25 6.24 1.14
N THR A 44 -9.21 5.88 1.89
CA THR A 44 -7.89 5.60 1.33
C THR A 44 -7.87 4.30 0.51
N VAL A 45 -8.51 3.24 1.01
CA VAL A 45 -8.65 1.95 0.29
C VAL A 45 -9.36 2.16 -1.05
N GLU A 46 -10.48 2.88 -1.06
CA GLU A 46 -11.24 3.19 -2.27
C GLU A 46 -10.39 4.01 -3.24
N TYR A 47 -9.69 5.04 -2.75
CA TYR A 47 -8.83 5.86 -3.59
C TYR A 47 -7.74 5.04 -4.27
N ILE A 48 -7.03 4.18 -3.53
CA ILE A 48 -6.00 3.27 -4.07
C ILE A 48 -6.61 2.39 -5.17
N ARG A 49 -7.77 1.78 -4.93
CA ARG A 49 -8.41 0.86 -5.90
C ARG A 49 -8.88 1.55 -7.16
N SER A 50 -9.42 2.77 -7.05
CA SER A 50 -9.95 3.52 -8.19
C SER A 50 -8.91 4.30 -8.98
N ASN A 51 -7.76 4.63 -8.38
CA ASN A 51 -6.72 5.46 -9.01
C ASN A 51 -5.38 4.75 -9.21
N GLY A 52 -5.23 3.56 -8.64
CA GLY A 52 -4.05 2.73 -8.81
C GLY A 52 -3.96 2.06 -10.18
N TYR A 53 -2.94 1.24 -10.33
CA TYR A 53 -2.67 0.42 -11.50
C TYR A 53 -2.48 -1.03 -11.09
N GLU A 54 -2.81 -1.96 -11.97
CA GLU A 54 -2.52 -3.38 -11.73
C GLU A 54 -1.01 -3.63 -11.87
N GLY A 55 -0.43 -4.23 -10.85
CA GLY A 55 0.91 -4.81 -10.89
C GLY A 55 0.90 -6.26 -10.42
N SER A 56 2.10 -6.85 -10.42
CA SER A 56 2.32 -8.24 -10.01
C SER A 56 3.26 -8.29 -8.82
N PHE A 57 2.91 -9.14 -7.86
CA PHE A 57 3.82 -9.67 -6.85
C PHE A 57 3.95 -11.18 -7.09
N TYR A 58 5.02 -11.57 -7.80
CA TYR A 58 5.09 -12.89 -8.44
C TYR A 58 3.83 -13.15 -9.29
N GLU A 59 3.11 -14.24 -9.04
CA GLU A 59 1.88 -14.60 -9.75
C GLU A 59 0.65 -13.80 -9.29
N LYS A 60 0.71 -13.15 -8.11
CA LYS A 60 -0.44 -12.44 -7.54
C LYS A 60 -0.61 -11.06 -8.18
N LYS A 61 -1.81 -10.79 -8.68
CA LYS A 61 -2.23 -9.46 -9.16
C LYS A 61 -2.66 -8.58 -7.98
N ILE A 62 -2.14 -7.36 -7.94
CA ILE A 62 -2.38 -6.38 -6.87
C ILE A 62 -2.59 -5.01 -7.50
N ILE A 63 -3.52 -4.22 -6.97
CA ILE A 63 -3.65 -2.80 -7.33
C ILE A 63 -2.69 -1.99 -6.46
N TYR A 64 -1.74 -1.33 -7.12
CA TYR A 64 -0.75 -0.46 -6.51
C TYR A 64 -1.07 1.01 -6.78
N PHE A 65 -0.73 1.87 -5.84
CA PHE A 65 -0.79 3.32 -6.01
C PHE A 65 0.54 3.93 -5.56
N ASP A 66 1.19 4.68 -6.44
CA ASP A 66 2.45 5.36 -6.14
C ASP A 66 2.19 6.80 -5.67
N ASP A 67 2.78 7.18 -4.55
CA ASP A 67 2.84 8.58 -4.10
C ASP A 67 4.20 8.88 -3.47
N ASP A 68 4.84 9.93 -3.96
CA ASP A 68 6.23 10.30 -3.64
C ASP A 68 7.20 9.10 -3.81
N LYS A 69 7.85 8.66 -2.73
CA LYS A 69 8.80 7.53 -2.72
C LYS A 69 8.18 6.20 -2.30
N TYR A 70 6.86 6.17 -2.06
CA TYR A 70 6.15 5.03 -1.54
C TYR A 70 5.16 4.46 -2.56
N THR A 71 5.01 3.15 -2.52
CA THR A 71 3.96 2.42 -3.22
C THR A 71 3.02 1.82 -2.18
N TYR A 72 1.71 2.02 -2.37
CA TYR A 72 0.64 1.63 -1.44
C TYR A 72 -0.25 0.55 -2.06
N TRP A 73 -0.79 -0.36 -1.24
CA TRP A 73 -1.73 -1.39 -1.71
C TRP A 73 -2.61 -1.96 -0.58
N THR A 74 -3.63 -2.72 -0.99
CA THR A 74 -4.42 -3.61 -0.12
C THR A 74 -4.37 -5.04 -0.67
N MET A 75 -4.83 -6.03 0.10
CA MET A 75 -4.69 -7.45 -0.30
C MET A 75 -5.72 -7.94 -1.32
N GLY A 76 -6.72 -7.12 -1.66
CA GLY A 76 -7.74 -7.39 -2.68
C GLY A 76 -9.12 -7.78 -2.13
N ASP A 77 -9.25 -7.98 -0.82
CA ASP A 77 -10.51 -8.39 -0.18
C ASP A 77 -11.63 -7.33 -0.34
N PRO A 78 -12.91 -7.68 -0.23
CA PRO A 78 -14.00 -6.71 -0.14
C PRO A 78 -13.70 -5.59 0.88
N ILE A 79 -14.24 -4.39 0.66
CA ILE A 79 -13.95 -3.24 1.54
C ILE A 79 -14.28 -3.55 2.99
N GLN A 80 -15.36 -4.31 3.25
CA GLN A 80 -15.79 -4.70 4.59
C GLN A 80 -14.80 -5.66 5.29
N GLU A 81 -14.03 -6.43 4.52
CA GLU A 81 -13.07 -7.42 5.01
C GLU A 81 -11.63 -6.91 4.99
N THR A 82 -11.38 -5.79 4.33
CA THR A 82 -10.05 -5.17 4.26
C THR A 82 -9.66 -4.60 5.63
N THR A 83 -8.57 -5.11 6.19
CA THR A 83 -8.09 -4.75 7.55
C THR A 83 -6.77 -3.98 7.56
N ILE A 84 -6.02 -3.98 6.46
CA ILE A 84 -4.74 -3.29 6.35
C ILE A 84 -4.57 -2.51 5.05
N ILE A 85 -3.86 -1.37 5.16
CA ILE A 85 -3.26 -0.66 4.03
C ILE A 85 -1.76 -0.83 4.16
N ASN A 86 -1.12 -1.36 3.12
CA ASN A 86 0.32 -1.58 3.09
C ASN A 86 1.03 -0.45 2.36
N ARG A 87 2.32 -0.25 2.69
CA ARG A 87 3.27 0.54 1.89
C ARG A 87 4.68 -0.05 1.92
N CYS A 88 5.44 0.18 0.86
CA CYS A 88 6.90 0.01 0.83
C CYS A 88 7.53 1.17 0.05
N LEU A 89 8.85 1.29 0.09
CA LEU A 89 9.53 2.20 -0.84
C LEU A 89 9.31 1.68 -2.26
N THR A 90 9.05 2.57 -3.22
CA THR A 90 8.78 2.19 -4.61
C THR A 90 9.92 1.36 -5.21
N LYS A 91 11.17 1.64 -4.84
CA LYS A 91 12.35 0.85 -5.26
C LYS A 91 12.33 -0.61 -4.77
N ASP A 92 11.57 -0.89 -3.71
CA ASP A 92 11.45 -2.20 -3.09
C ASP A 92 10.24 -3.00 -3.60
N THR A 93 9.47 -2.46 -4.56
CA THR A 93 8.39 -3.22 -5.22
C THR A 93 8.96 -4.36 -6.05
N TYR A 94 8.17 -5.42 -6.27
CA TYR A 94 8.57 -6.57 -7.08
C TYR A 94 9.01 -6.15 -8.48
N ALA A 95 8.24 -5.28 -9.14
CA ALA A 95 8.56 -4.79 -10.48
C ALA A 95 9.92 -4.06 -10.52
N ASN A 96 10.21 -3.20 -9.55
CA ASN A 96 11.50 -2.51 -9.50
C ASN A 96 12.65 -3.47 -9.18
N ARG A 97 12.48 -4.40 -8.25
CA ARG A 97 13.53 -5.37 -7.94
C ARG A 97 13.78 -6.35 -9.09
N LEU A 98 12.74 -6.76 -9.82
CA LEU A 98 12.87 -7.54 -11.04
C LEU A 98 13.66 -6.77 -12.11
N LEU A 99 13.29 -5.51 -12.38
CA LEU A 99 13.99 -4.66 -13.35
C LEU A 99 15.48 -4.51 -13.04
N ASN A 100 15.83 -4.44 -11.76
CA ASN A 100 17.19 -4.24 -11.30
C ASN A 100 17.95 -5.56 -11.02
N ASN A 101 17.36 -6.73 -11.28
CA ASN A 101 17.93 -8.04 -10.94
C ASN A 101 18.31 -8.18 -9.46
N THR A 102 17.47 -7.64 -8.56
CA THR A 102 17.64 -7.70 -7.11
C THR A 102 16.46 -8.39 -6.42
N LEU A 103 15.81 -9.33 -7.11
CA LEU A 103 14.86 -10.23 -6.46
C LEU A 103 15.61 -11.09 -5.42
N PRO A 104 14.99 -11.40 -4.26
CA PRO A 104 15.52 -12.37 -3.32
C PRO A 104 15.56 -13.79 -3.94
#